data_AF-A0A388KA56-F1
#
_entry.id   AF-A0A388KA56-F1
#
_cell.length_a   1.000
_cell.length_b   1.000
_cell.length_c   1.000
_cell.angle_alpha   90.00
_cell.angle_beta   90.00
_cell.angle_gamma   90.00
#
_symmetry.space_group_name_H-M   'P 1'
#
loop_
_entity.id
_entity.type
_entity.pdbx_description
1 polymer ?
#
loop_
_entity_poly.entity_id
_entity_poly.type
_entity_poly.pdbx_seq_one_letter_code
_entity_poly.pdbx_strand_id
1 'polypeptide(L)'
;MSWSERREDNRESGSGDRRTPTCFNCHEPGHYAKQCPNRDRYHHSNRPSTSSDSRRSRSPRRYEPKRYYSPPRREAELREKLVELPQGLATMKEHIDAERTKKEEKSRRKLEKAREKEEEMRRLEEEEARRLEEEMRREARKLKKQEKAKKEAILRAEMKKDATLHAALMMNEIKDDWISEWKTSVLPTLIAGVKDVKGKKNIDCPSKEDSLSDYSDEGSETSVMQELSEKTGKLCITEKRKREEGVGIGDNPPMELPPKRTP
;
A
#
# COMPACT_ATOMS: atom_id res chain seq x y z
N MET A 1 1.65 6.20 40.29
CA MET A 1 0.65 6.71 39.33
C MET A 1 -0.73 6.29 39.83
N SER A 2 -1.61 7.26 40.11
CA SER A 2 -2.83 7.09 40.91
C SER A 2 -4.00 6.51 40.12
N TRP A 3 -4.91 5.82 40.80
CA TRP A 3 -6.05 5.08 40.24
C TRP A 3 -7.24 5.97 39.81
N SER A 4 -6.98 7.25 39.54
CA SER A 4 -8.03 8.27 39.41
C SER A 4 -8.32 8.70 37.97
N GLU A 5 -7.52 8.28 36.99
CA GLU A 5 -7.58 8.81 35.61
C GLU A 5 -8.22 7.85 34.59
N ARG A 6 -8.85 6.74 35.00
CA ARG A 6 -9.40 5.72 34.08
C ARG A 6 -10.93 5.71 33.95
N ARG A 7 -11.63 6.79 34.33
CA ARG A 7 -13.09 6.79 34.47
C ARG A 7 -13.86 7.80 33.64
N GLU A 8 -13.24 8.48 32.67
CA GLU A 8 -13.91 9.56 31.92
C GLU A 8 -14.09 9.32 30.42
N ASP A 9 -13.84 8.11 29.91
CA ASP A 9 -13.93 7.79 28.46
C ASP A 9 -15.13 6.91 28.06
N ASN A 10 -16.20 6.85 28.86
CA ASN A 10 -17.36 6.00 28.55
C ASN A 10 -18.71 6.70 28.75
N ARG A 11 -18.83 7.95 28.27
CA ARG A 11 -20.08 8.72 28.37
C ARG A 11 -20.69 9.19 27.05
N GLU A 12 -20.16 8.81 25.89
CA GLU A 12 -20.77 9.22 24.62
C GLU A 12 -20.79 8.08 23.59
N SER A 13 -21.76 7.20 23.76
CA SER A 13 -22.37 6.44 22.67
C SER A 13 -23.81 6.12 23.05
N GLY A 14 -24.63 7.17 23.09
CA GLY A 14 -26.08 7.04 23.08
C GLY A 14 -26.56 6.68 21.69
N SER A 15 -27.22 5.52 21.56
CA SER A 15 -28.13 5.23 20.45
C SER A 15 -29.19 4.21 20.89
N GLY A 16 -30.22 4.76 21.53
CA GLY A 16 -31.63 4.48 21.21
C GLY A 16 -32.08 3.03 21.03
N ASP A 17 -32.29 2.33 22.14
CA ASP A 17 -33.40 1.39 22.23
C ASP A 17 -33.89 1.37 23.68
N ARG A 18 -34.95 2.13 23.99
CA ARG A 18 -35.68 1.99 25.26
C ARG A 18 -36.42 0.65 25.21
N ARG A 19 -35.67 -0.46 25.26
CA ARG A 19 -36.22 -1.81 25.32
C ARG A 19 -37.11 -1.86 26.55
N THR A 20 -38.41 -1.98 26.34
CA THR A 20 -39.36 -2.31 27.40
C THR A 20 -38.79 -3.48 28.20
N PRO A 21 -38.76 -3.40 29.53
CA PRO A 21 -38.17 -4.45 30.35
C PRO A 21 -38.82 -5.79 29.99
N THR A 22 -37.99 -6.76 29.61
CA THR A 22 -38.44 -8.13 29.37
C THR A 22 -38.46 -8.87 30.70
N CYS A 23 -39.51 -9.63 30.92
CA CYS A 23 -39.65 -10.41 32.13
C CYS A 23 -38.63 -11.55 32.13
N PHE A 24 -37.78 -11.62 33.15
CA PHE A 24 -36.81 -12.72 33.28
C PHE A 24 -37.43 -14.12 33.46
N ASN A 25 -38.74 -14.21 33.75
CA ASN A 25 -39.43 -15.47 34.00
C ASN A 25 -40.14 -16.04 32.76
N CYS A 26 -40.67 -15.18 31.87
CA CYS A 26 -41.40 -15.59 30.65
C CYS A 26 -40.85 -14.97 29.35
N HIS A 27 -39.84 -14.10 29.46
CA HIS A 27 -39.21 -13.36 28.36
C HIS A 27 -40.14 -12.44 27.55
N GLU A 28 -41.37 -12.21 28.00
CA GLU A 28 -42.28 -11.25 27.40
C GLU A 28 -41.93 -9.80 27.80
N PRO A 29 -41.96 -8.83 26.87
CA PRO A 29 -41.75 -7.42 27.16
C PRO A 29 -42.95 -6.82 27.92
N GLY A 30 -42.70 -5.82 28.76
CA GLY A 30 -43.74 -4.96 29.35
C GLY A 30 -43.99 -5.14 30.86
N HIS A 31 -43.33 -6.10 31.51
CA HIS A 31 -43.40 -6.27 32.96
C HIS A 31 -42.09 -6.82 33.54
N TYR A 32 -41.81 -6.49 34.80
CA TYR A 32 -40.70 -7.08 35.53
C TYR A 32 -41.09 -8.43 36.13
N ALA A 33 -40.11 -9.29 36.45
CA ALA A 33 -40.34 -10.64 36.99
C ALA A 33 -41.29 -10.69 38.22
N LYS A 34 -41.37 -9.60 39.00
CA LYS A 34 -42.25 -9.48 40.17
C LYS A 34 -43.73 -9.26 39.83
N GLN A 35 -44.02 -8.79 38.61
CA GLN A 35 -45.36 -8.44 38.10
C GLN A 35 -45.84 -9.45 37.04
N CYS A 36 -45.16 -10.60 36.92
CA CYS A 36 -45.50 -11.59 35.90
C CYS A 36 -46.84 -12.28 36.22
N PRO A 37 -47.83 -12.25 35.32
CA PRO A 37 -49.10 -12.97 35.51
C PRO A 37 -48.90 -14.50 35.55
N ASN A 38 -47.76 -15.00 35.05
CA ASN A 38 -47.38 -16.42 35.09
C ASN A 38 -46.47 -16.77 36.28
N ARG A 39 -46.36 -15.91 37.30
CA ARG A 39 -45.50 -16.14 38.47
C ARG A 39 -45.80 -17.48 39.18
N ASP A 40 -47.07 -17.87 39.28
CA ASP A 40 -47.46 -19.07 40.04
C ASP A 40 -47.31 -20.38 39.26
N ARG A 41 -47.18 -20.35 37.93
CA ARG A 41 -47.08 -21.58 37.12
C ARG A 41 -45.69 -22.20 37.12
N TYR A 42 -44.63 -21.43 37.35
CA TYR A 42 -43.24 -21.91 37.20
C TYR A 42 -42.53 -22.20 38.53
N HIS A 43 -43.04 -21.71 39.65
CA HIS A 43 -42.42 -21.93 40.97
C HIS A 43 -42.59 -23.37 41.52
N HIS A 44 -43.46 -24.19 40.91
CA HIS A 44 -43.68 -25.57 41.34
C HIS A 44 -42.80 -26.62 40.62
N SER A 45 -42.17 -26.28 39.49
CA SER A 45 -41.51 -27.30 38.65
C SER A 45 -39.97 -27.28 38.73
N ASN A 46 -39.36 -26.14 39.09
CA ASN A 46 -37.90 -25.98 39.03
C ASN A 46 -37.25 -25.66 40.38
N ARG A 47 -37.92 -25.92 41.51
CA ARG A 47 -37.26 -25.88 42.82
C ARG A 47 -36.82 -27.30 43.18
N PRO A 48 -35.51 -27.61 43.15
CA PRO A 48 -35.01 -28.81 43.80
C PRO A 48 -35.44 -28.72 45.27
N SER A 49 -36.23 -29.69 45.73
CA SER A 49 -36.61 -29.85 47.12
C SER A 49 -35.38 -30.16 47.97
N THR A 50 -34.63 -29.11 48.33
CA THR A 50 -33.61 -29.14 49.38
C THR A 50 -34.02 -28.15 50.47
N SER A 51 -35.20 -28.35 51.05
CA SER A 51 -35.48 -27.84 52.39
C SER A 51 -36.02 -28.99 53.21
N SER A 52 -35.12 -29.57 53.99
CA SER A 52 -35.41 -30.46 55.10
C SER A 52 -36.29 -29.72 56.11
N ASP A 53 -37.61 -29.75 55.91
CA ASP A 53 -38.57 -29.42 56.95
C ASP A 53 -38.72 -30.66 57.85
N SER A 54 -37.97 -30.65 58.94
CA SER A 54 -37.79 -31.75 59.88
C SER A 54 -38.73 -31.64 61.09
N ARG A 55 -39.97 -31.19 60.92
CA ARG A 55 -40.94 -31.16 62.04
C ARG A 55 -42.30 -31.70 61.63
N ARG A 56 -42.57 -32.91 62.14
CA ARG A 56 -43.81 -33.70 62.08
C ARG A 56 -44.12 -34.38 60.75
N SER A 57 -43.75 -35.65 60.68
CA SER A 57 -44.75 -36.73 60.74
C SER A 57 -44.11 -38.05 61.14
N ARG A 58 -44.58 -38.56 62.28
CA ARG A 58 -44.63 -39.97 62.73
C ARG A 58 -43.66 -40.92 62.03
N SER A 59 -42.67 -41.42 62.77
CA SER A 59 -41.92 -42.62 62.43
C SER A 59 -42.86 -43.68 61.86
N PRO A 60 -42.76 -44.03 60.57
CA PRO A 60 -43.33 -45.27 60.11
C PRO A 60 -42.66 -46.36 60.93
N ARG A 61 -43.46 -47.10 61.69
CA ARG A 61 -43.06 -48.36 62.33
C ARG A 61 -42.11 -49.08 61.38
N ARG A 62 -40.98 -49.55 61.92
CA ARG A 62 -40.08 -50.50 61.26
C ARG A 62 -40.90 -51.66 60.71
N TYR A 63 -41.38 -51.51 59.48
CA TYR A 63 -41.71 -52.64 58.64
C TYR A 63 -40.35 -53.04 58.09
N GLU A 64 -39.67 -53.91 58.82
CA GLU A 64 -38.62 -54.77 58.25
C GLU A 64 -39.26 -55.40 57.01
N PRO A 65 -38.87 -55.01 55.79
CA PRO A 65 -39.33 -55.72 54.61
C PRO A 65 -38.75 -57.11 54.78
N LYS A 66 -39.63 -58.03 55.18
CA LYS A 66 -39.43 -59.47 55.17
C LYS A 66 -38.58 -59.76 53.93
N ARG A 67 -37.32 -60.16 54.13
CA ARG A 67 -36.38 -60.50 53.06
C ARG A 67 -37.10 -61.54 52.19
N TYR A 68 -37.75 -61.08 51.13
CA TYR A 68 -38.20 -61.94 50.07
C TYR A 68 -36.90 -62.47 49.50
N TYR A 69 -36.64 -63.73 49.80
CA TYR A 69 -35.54 -64.50 49.25
C TYR A 69 -35.72 -64.45 47.73
N SER A 70 -35.05 -63.51 47.08
CA SER A 70 -35.04 -63.38 45.64
C SER A 70 -34.35 -64.65 45.12
N PRO A 71 -34.95 -65.40 44.19
CA PRO A 71 -34.34 -66.64 43.71
C PRO A 71 -32.94 -66.33 43.17
N PRO A 72 -31.89 -67.07 43.59
CA PRO A 72 -30.49 -66.76 43.26
C PRO A 72 -30.19 -66.64 41.76
N ARG A 73 -31.07 -67.19 40.90
CA ARG A 73 -30.99 -67.06 39.43
C ARG A 73 -31.22 -65.62 38.93
N ARG A 74 -32.20 -64.87 39.46
CA ARG A 74 -32.49 -63.50 39.00
C ARG A 74 -31.43 -62.49 39.42
N GLU A 75 -30.79 -62.71 40.57
CA GLU A 75 -29.67 -61.89 41.02
C GLU A 75 -28.38 -62.16 40.22
N ALA A 76 -28.15 -63.39 39.78
CA ALA A 76 -27.04 -63.71 38.90
C ALA A 76 -27.16 -63.02 37.53
N GLU A 77 -28.34 -63.05 36.91
CA GLU A 77 -28.62 -62.37 35.63
C GLU A 77 -28.49 -60.84 35.72
N LEU A 78 -28.88 -60.24 36.85
CA LEU A 78 -28.70 -58.80 37.08
C LEU A 78 -27.22 -58.44 37.29
N ARG A 79 -26.45 -59.29 37.97
CA ARG A 79 -25.01 -59.09 38.17
C ARG A 79 -24.25 -59.19 36.85
N GLU A 80 -24.62 -60.12 35.97
CA GLU A 80 -24.05 -60.23 34.62
C GLU A 80 -24.28 -58.94 33.82
N LYS A 81 -25.53 -58.44 33.77
CA LYS A 81 -25.87 -57.17 33.11
C LYS A 81 -25.14 -55.96 33.72
N LEU A 82 -24.92 -55.96 35.04
CA LEU A 82 -24.15 -54.91 35.71
C LEU A 82 -22.65 -54.96 35.37
N VAL A 83 -22.12 -56.09 34.92
CA VAL A 83 -20.74 -56.22 34.43
C VAL A 83 -20.64 -55.86 32.94
N GLU A 84 -21.69 -56.10 32.16
CA GLU A 84 -21.74 -55.71 30.73
C GLU A 84 -21.84 -54.19 30.54
N LEU A 85 -22.59 -53.48 31.39
CA LEU A 85 -22.74 -52.03 31.32
C LEU A 85 -21.40 -51.26 31.37
N PRO A 86 -20.49 -51.47 32.34
CA PRO A 86 -19.21 -50.80 32.36
C PRO A 86 -18.32 -51.18 31.18
N GLN A 87 -18.44 -52.40 30.64
CA GLN A 87 -17.75 -52.80 29.41
C GLN A 87 -18.26 -52.00 28.20
N GLY A 88 -19.58 -51.83 28.06
CA GLY A 88 -20.18 -50.98 27.03
C GLY A 88 -19.85 -49.49 27.19
N LEU A 89 -19.76 -49.00 28.43
CA LEU A 89 -19.32 -47.62 28.71
C LEU A 89 -17.84 -47.41 28.38
N ALA A 90 -16.99 -48.41 28.64
CA ALA A 90 -15.57 -48.36 28.30
C ALA A 90 -15.36 -48.30 26.78
N THR A 91 -16.04 -49.15 26.01
CA THR A 91 -15.94 -49.13 24.54
C THR A 91 -16.45 -47.83 23.92
N MET A 92 -17.56 -47.28 24.44
CA MET A 92 -18.05 -45.97 23.99
C MET A 92 -17.07 -44.85 24.34
N LYS A 93 -16.45 -44.88 25.52
CA LYS A 93 -15.45 -43.89 25.93
C LYS A 93 -14.21 -43.95 25.02
N GLU A 94 -13.71 -45.14 24.72
CA GLU A 94 -12.59 -45.32 23.79
C GLU A 94 -12.90 -44.77 22.40
N HIS A 95 -14.11 -44.98 21.88
CA HIS A 95 -14.52 -44.41 20.60
C HIS A 95 -14.53 -42.87 20.63
N ILE A 96 -15.05 -42.26 21.70
CA ILE A 96 -15.08 -40.80 21.87
C ILE A 96 -13.65 -40.24 21.96
N ASP A 97 -12.76 -40.90 22.72
CA ASP A 97 -11.37 -40.48 22.86
C ASP A 97 -10.59 -40.67 21.54
N ALA A 98 -10.86 -41.75 20.80
CA ALA A 98 -10.33 -41.97 19.46
C ALA A 98 -10.82 -40.91 18.45
N GLU A 99 -12.06 -40.45 18.54
CA GLU A 99 -12.54 -39.35 17.71
C GLU A 99 -11.90 -38.00 18.07
N ARG A 100 -11.71 -37.72 19.36
CA ARG A 100 -11.06 -36.50 19.84
C ARG A 100 -9.62 -36.41 19.36
N THR A 101 -8.86 -37.48 19.54
CA THR A 101 -7.45 -37.57 19.08
C THR A 101 -7.35 -37.42 17.55
N LYS A 102 -8.23 -38.05 16.77
CA LYS A 102 -8.29 -37.84 15.30
C LYS A 102 -8.60 -36.39 14.93
N LYS A 103 -9.46 -35.70 15.67
CA LYS A 103 -9.78 -34.27 15.44
C LYS A 103 -8.59 -33.39 15.78
N GLU A 104 -7.92 -33.64 16.91
CA GLU A 104 -6.73 -32.91 17.35
C GLU A 104 -5.56 -33.10 16.37
N GLU A 105 -5.32 -34.32 15.92
CA GLU A 105 -4.29 -34.60 14.91
C GLU A 105 -4.60 -33.88 13.58
N LYS A 106 -5.85 -33.89 13.13
CA LYS A 106 -6.26 -33.13 11.95
C LYS A 106 -6.03 -31.62 12.13
N SER A 107 -6.35 -31.06 13.31
CA SER A 107 -6.07 -29.64 13.58
C SER A 107 -4.57 -29.34 13.62
N ARG A 108 -3.76 -30.23 14.19
CA ARG A 108 -2.30 -30.09 14.23
C ARG A 108 -1.68 -30.13 12.83
N ARG A 109 -2.06 -31.11 12.01
CA ARG A 109 -1.62 -31.21 10.61
C ARG A 109 -2.04 -30.00 9.77
N LYS A 110 -3.21 -29.41 10.03
CA LYS A 110 -3.64 -28.17 9.36
C LYS A 110 -2.80 -26.97 9.77
N LEU A 111 -2.50 -26.84 11.07
CA LEU A 111 -1.66 -25.75 11.59
C LEU A 111 -0.23 -25.84 11.05
N GLU A 112 0.35 -27.03 11.01
CA GLU A 112 1.70 -27.27 10.47
C GLU A 112 1.78 -26.89 8.99
N LYS A 113 0.84 -27.37 8.16
CA LYS A 113 0.77 -26.98 6.74
C LYS A 113 0.56 -25.48 6.53
N ALA A 114 -0.15 -24.80 7.44
CA ALA A 114 -0.30 -23.35 7.37
C ALA A 114 1.02 -22.64 7.68
N ARG A 115 1.77 -23.11 8.69
CA ARG A 115 3.09 -22.59 9.03
C ARG A 115 4.11 -22.81 7.92
N GLU A 116 4.13 -23.99 7.30
CA GLU A 116 5.00 -24.29 6.16
C GLU A 116 4.73 -23.34 4.98
N LYS A 117 3.46 -23.11 4.65
CA LYS A 117 3.07 -22.16 3.59
C LYS A 117 3.46 -20.73 3.93
N GLU A 118 3.29 -20.30 5.18
CA GLU A 118 3.71 -18.97 5.64
C GLU A 118 5.24 -18.80 5.55
N GLU A 119 6.00 -19.83 5.92
CA GLU A 119 7.46 -19.84 5.79
C GLU A 119 7.93 -19.89 4.32
N GLU A 120 7.22 -20.60 3.44
CA GLU A 120 7.47 -20.57 2.00
C GLU A 120 7.22 -19.17 1.42
N MET A 121 6.09 -18.54 1.77
CA MET A 121 5.79 -17.17 1.36
C MET A 121 6.85 -16.19 1.88
N ARG A 122 7.29 -16.32 3.14
CA ARG A 122 8.39 -15.50 3.68
C ARG A 122 9.70 -15.70 2.91
N ARG A 123 10.01 -16.93 2.50
CA ARG A 123 11.22 -17.21 1.70
C ARG A 123 11.15 -16.58 0.31
N LEU A 124 10.00 -16.62 -0.33
CA LEU A 124 9.78 -15.97 -1.63
C LEU A 124 9.88 -14.45 -1.51
N GLU A 125 9.25 -13.86 -0.49
CA GLU A 125 9.32 -12.41 -0.22
C GLU A 125 10.76 -11.95 0.07
N GLU A 126 11.53 -12.70 0.85
CA GLU A 126 12.94 -12.39 1.09
C GLU A 126 13.78 -12.50 -0.19
N GLU A 127 13.52 -13.50 -1.04
CA GLU A 127 14.22 -13.63 -2.32
C GLU A 127 13.88 -12.47 -3.28
N GLU A 128 12.61 -12.09 -3.38
CA GLU A 128 12.18 -10.93 -4.17
C GLU A 128 12.80 -9.62 -3.63
N ALA A 129 12.84 -9.44 -2.31
CA ALA A 129 13.48 -8.28 -1.69
C ALA A 129 14.98 -8.21 -2.06
N ARG A 130 15.70 -9.34 -2.04
CA ARG A 130 17.11 -9.39 -2.48
C ARG A 130 17.28 -9.03 -3.96
N ARG A 131 16.36 -9.49 -4.82
CA ARG A 131 16.40 -9.16 -6.26
C ARG A 131 16.17 -7.66 -6.49
N LEU A 132 15.16 -7.08 -5.82
CA LEU A 132 14.87 -5.65 -5.90
C LEU A 132 16.04 -4.80 -5.37
N GLU A 133 16.64 -5.19 -4.23
CA GLU A 133 17.81 -4.48 -3.71
C GLU A 133 18.99 -4.52 -4.69
N GLU A 134 19.23 -5.67 -5.33
CA GLU A 134 20.28 -5.78 -6.33
C GLU A 134 20.00 -4.91 -7.57
N GLU A 135 18.76 -4.86 -8.05
CA GLU A 135 18.33 -4.01 -9.15
C GLU A 135 18.52 -2.53 -8.82
N MET A 136 18.04 -2.10 -7.65
CA MET A 136 18.23 -0.73 -7.16
C MET A 136 19.72 -0.36 -7.08
N ARG A 137 20.59 -1.30 -6.65
CA ARG A 137 22.05 -1.10 -6.64
C ARG A 137 22.62 -0.97 -8.05
N ARG A 138 22.14 -1.76 -9.01
CA ARG A 138 22.56 -1.70 -10.43
C ARG A 138 22.12 -0.38 -11.06
N GLU A 139 20.90 0.08 -10.81
CA GLU A 139 20.38 1.35 -11.30
C GLU A 139 21.11 2.54 -10.69
N ALA A 140 21.33 2.55 -9.37
CA ALA A 140 22.13 3.57 -8.71
C ALA A 140 23.56 3.66 -9.29
N ARG A 141 24.18 2.51 -9.62
CA ARG A 141 25.48 2.48 -10.31
C ARG A 141 25.40 3.08 -11.72
N LYS A 142 24.34 2.81 -12.48
CA LYS A 142 24.13 3.39 -13.82
C LYS A 142 23.94 4.91 -13.74
N LEU A 143 23.10 5.39 -12.84
CA LEU A 143 22.86 6.83 -12.63
C LEU A 143 24.15 7.55 -12.21
N LYS A 144 24.92 7.00 -11.26
CA LYS A 144 26.23 7.56 -10.87
C LYS A 144 27.22 7.60 -12.03
N LYS A 145 27.25 6.60 -12.90
CA LYS A 145 28.10 6.60 -14.10
C LYS A 145 27.67 7.69 -15.09
N GLN A 146 26.36 7.83 -15.32
CA GLN A 146 25.82 8.87 -16.21
C GLN A 146 26.11 10.28 -15.66
N GLU A 147 25.93 10.51 -14.37
CA GLU A 147 26.23 11.79 -13.74
C GLU A 147 27.73 12.14 -13.85
N LYS A 148 28.62 11.17 -13.59
CA LYS A 148 30.07 11.35 -13.78
C LYS A 148 30.42 11.67 -15.22
N ALA A 149 29.84 10.95 -16.18
CA ALA A 149 30.07 11.21 -17.60
C ALA A 149 29.56 12.60 -18.03
N LYS A 150 28.41 13.05 -17.48
CA LYS A 150 27.89 14.41 -17.70
C LYS A 150 28.86 15.48 -17.16
N LYS A 151 29.34 15.32 -15.92
CA LYS A 151 30.32 16.25 -15.33
C LYS A 151 31.62 16.28 -16.11
N GLU A 152 32.13 15.12 -16.53
CA GLU A 152 33.33 15.02 -17.35
C GLU A 152 33.14 15.65 -18.74
N ALA A 153 31.98 15.48 -19.37
CA ALA A 153 31.66 16.12 -20.64
C ALA A 153 31.60 17.65 -20.52
N ILE A 154 31.04 18.16 -19.42
CA ILE A 154 31.02 19.60 -19.12
C ILE A 154 32.44 20.14 -18.97
N LEU A 155 33.27 19.50 -18.13
CA LEU A 155 34.67 19.89 -17.94
C LEU A 155 35.47 19.83 -19.25
N ARG A 156 35.27 18.79 -20.07
CA ARG A 156 35.92 18.71 -21.39
C ARG A 156 35.46 19.81 -22.33
N ALA A 157 34.19 20.21 -22.28
CA ALA A 157 33.69 21.30 -23.11
C ALA A 157 34.28 22.64 -22.68
N GLU A 158 34.44 22.88 -21.38
CA GLU A 158 35.10 24.06 -20.82
C GLU A 158 36.57 24.14 -21.27
N MET A 159 37.34 23.08 -21.06
CA MET A 159 38.75 23.02 -21.51
C MET A 159 38.89 23.22 -23.03
N LYS A 160 37.94 22.73 -23.84
CA LYS A 160 37.93 22.96 -25.30
C LYS A 160 37.69 24.43 -25.64
N LYS A 161 36.80 25.11 -24.92
CA LYS A 161 36.55 26.55 -25.10
C LYS A 161 37.83 27.33 -24.77
N ASP A 162 38.46 27.05 -23.63
CA ASP A 162 39.69 27.73 -23.20
C ASP A 162 40.85 27.50 -24.18
N ALA A 163 41.03 26.27 -24.65
CA ALA A 163 42.05 25.97 -25.65
C ALA A 163 41.80 26.71 -26.99
N THR A 164 40.53 26.82 -27.38
CA THR A 164 40.15 27.57 -28.60
C THR A 164 40.41 29.06 -28.43
N LEU A 165 40.08 29.63 -27.27
CA LEU A 165 40.37 31.02 -26.93
C LEU A 165 41.89 31.29 -26.93
N HIS A 166 42.68 30.42 -26.30
CA HIS A 166 44.13 30.57 -26.29
C HIS A 166 44.74 30.50 -27.69
N ALA A 167 44.29 29.56 -28.53
CA ALA A 167 44.73 29.47 -29.92
C ALA A 167 44.33 30.72 -30.73
N ALA A 168 43.14 31.27 -30.50
CA ALA A 168 42.70 32.51 -31.15
C ALA A 168 43.57 33.72 -30.73
N LEU A 169 43.92 33.82 -29.43
CA LEU A 169 44.82 34.86 -28.93
C LEU A 169 46.20 34.75 -29.60
N MET A 170 46.80 33.56 -29.62
CA MET A 170 48.07 33.33 -30.31
C MET A 170 48.00 33.66 -31.82
N MET A 171 46.92 33.29 -32.50
CA MET A 171 46.75 33.63 -33.92
C MET A 171 46.58 35.13 -34.15
N ASN A 172 46.00 35.87 -33.21
CA ASN A 172 45.88 37.32 -33.30
C ASN A 172 47.23 37.99 -33.07
N GLU A 173 48.01 37.55 -32.07
CA GLU A 173 49.38 38.04 -31.84
C GLU A 173 50.26 37.86 -33.10
N ILE A 174 50.23 36.67 -33.72
CA ILE A 174 50.98 36.40 -34.96
C ILE A 174 50.51 37.30 -36.11
N LYS A 175 49.19 37.53 -36.24
CA LYS A 175 48.65 38.43 -37.27
C LYS A 175 49.10 39.87 -37.03
N ASP A 176 49.08 40.33 -35.79
CA ASP A 176 49.46 41.69 -35.42
C ASP A 176 50.96 41.93 -35.65
N ASP A 177 51.81 40.97 -35.32
CA ASP A 177 53.24 40.99 -35.61
C ASP A 177 53.49 41.05 -37.12
N TRP A 178 52.80 40.19 -37.90
CA TRP A 178 52.89 40.19 -39.35
C TRP A 178 52.41 41.50 -39.98
N ILE A 179 51.28 42.04 -39.51
CA ILE A 179 50.77 43.35 -39.95
C ILE A 179 51.77 44.45 -39.61
N SER A 180 52.41 44.39 -38.45
CA SER A 180 53.41 45.36 -38.00
C SER A 180 54.68 45.30 -38.84
N GLU A 181 55.19 44.10 -39.14
CA GLU A 181 56.33 43.89 -40.05
C GLU A 181 56.01 44.35 -41.48
N TRP A 182 54.81 44.04 -41.99
CA TRP A 182 54.39 44.48 -43.30
C TRP A 182 54.27 46.02 -43.39
N LYS A 183 53.73 46.66 -42.35
CA LYS A 183 53.67 48.12 -42.23
C LYS A 183 55.04 48.79 -42.18
N THR A 184 56.02 48.14 -41.57
CA THR A 184 57.39 48.69 -41.43
C THR A 184 58.26 48.43 -42.65
N SER A 185 58.15 47.27 -43.29
CA SER A 185 59.05 46.87 -44.40
C SER A 185 58.47 47.10 -45.80
N VAL A 186 57.20 46.77 -46.02
CA VAL A 186 56.60 46.74 -47.37
C VAL A 186 55.90 48.07 -47.70
N LEU A 187 55.15 48.63 -46.75
CA LEU A 187 54.39 49.87 -46.93
C LEU A 187 55.26 51.07 -47.39
N PRO A 188 56.43 51.36 -46.77
CA PRO A 188 57.30 52.45 -47.22
C PRO A 188 57.88 52.23 -48.63
N THR A 189 58.17 50.98 -48.98
CA THR A 189 58.72 50.61 -50.30
C THR A 189 57.70 50.80 -51.42
N LEU A 190 56.42 50.54 -51.14
CA LEU A 190 55.32 50.80 -52.08
C LEU A 190 55.01 52.29 -52.21
N ILE A 191 55.02 53.04 -51.10
CA ILE A 191 54.72 54.48 -51.09
C ILE A 191 55.85 55.30 -51.75
N ALA A 192 57.12 54.90 -51.58
CA ALA A 192 58.25 55.56 -52.23
C ALA A 192 58.25 55.42 -53.77
N GLY A 193 57.47 54.48 -54.32
CA GLY A 193 57.34 54.25 -55.77
C GLY A 193 56.25 55.05 -56.48
N VAL A 194 55.32 55.70 -55.75
CA VAL A 194 54.21 56.45 -56.34
C VAL A 194 54.50 57.94 -56.26
N LYS A 195 55.18 58.48 -57.27
CA LYS A 195 55.15 59.91 -57.56
C LYS A 195 53.72 60.27 -57.96
N ASP A 196 53.11 61.18 -57.20
CA ASP A 196 51.77 61.71 -57.43
C ASP A 196 51.58 62.21 -58.87
N VAL A 197 50.77 61.52 -59.67
CA VAL A 197 50.07 62.16 -60.79
C VAL A 197 48.76 62.69 -60.24
N LYS A 198 48.81 63.95 -59.85
CA LYS A 198 47.69 64.82 -59.45
C LYS A 198 46.49 64.67 -60.40
N GLY A 199 45.46 63.96 -59.96
CA GLY A 199 44.21 63.81 -60.69
C GLY A 199 43.07 63.44 -59.76
N LYS A 200 42.31 64.45 -59.33
CA LYS A 200 41.02 64.28 -58.64
C LYS A 200 40.12 63.37 -59.48
N LYS A 201 39.84 62.16 -58.99
CA LYS A 201 38.65 61.39 -59.38
C LYS A 201 37.80 61.21 -58.14
N ASN A 202 36.66 61.88 -58.13
CA ASN A 202 35.57 61.64 -57.19
C ASN A 202 35.15 60.18 -57.36
N ILE A 203 35.34 59.37 -56.33
CA ILE A 203 34.64 58.10 -56.18
C ILE A 203 33.65 58.35 -55.05
N ASP A 204 32.42 58.68 -55.46
CA ASP A 204 31.26 58.56 -54.62
C ASP A 204 31.12 57.09 -54.22
N CYS A 205 31.36 56.81 -52.95
CA CYS A 205 30.83 55.63 -52.28
C CYS A 205 30.04 56.17 -51.08
N PRO A 206 28.69 56.11 -51.11
CA PRO A 206 27.87 56.68 -50.06
C PRO A 206 28.15 55.97 -48.73
N SER A 207 28.54 56.77 -47.75
CA SER A 207 28.56 56.39 -46.34
C SER A 207 27.14 56.52 -45.80
N LYS A 208 26.73 55.45 -45.12
CA LYS A 208 25.63 55.34 -44.15
C LYS A 208 24.23 55.22 -44.74
N GLU A 209 23.69 54.03 -44.54
CA GLU A 209 22.52 53.86 -43.69
C GLU A 209 22.57 52.41 -43.16
N ASP A 210 22.97 52.31 -41.90
CA ASP A 210 22.39 51.42 -40.89
C ASP A 210 21.70 50.17 -41.44
N SER A 211 22.49 49.12 -41.71
CA SER A 211 21.97 47.77 -41.50
C SER A 211 21.81 47.56 -40.00
N LEU A 212 20.71 48.11 -39.50
CA LEU A 212 20.04 47.67 -38.28
C LEU A 212 19.69 46.20 -38.47
N SER A 213 20.65 45.30 -38.27
CA SER A 213 20.31 43.98 -37.77
C SER A 213 20.26 44.11 -36.25
N ASP A 214 19.14 44.63 -35.80
CA ASP A 214 18.61 44.27 -34.50
C ASP A 214 18.32 42.76 -34.56
N TYR A 215 19.37 41.95 -34.45
CA TYR A 215 19.21 40.62 -33.86
C TYR A 215 19.05 40.88 -32.38
N SER A 216 17.87 41.41 -32.06
CA SER A 216 17.13 41.07 -30.87
C SER A 216 17.32 39.56 -30.68
N ASP A 217 18.23 39.22 -29.76
CA ASP A 217 18.23 37.94 -29.04
C ASP A 217 16.97 37.93 -28.16
N GLU A 218 15.82 38.03 -28.81
CA GLU A 218 14.52 37.90 -28.21
C GLU A 218 14.31 36.42 -28.00
N GLY A 219 14.53 36.03 -26.76
CA GLY A 219 13.85 34.89 -26.17
C GLY A 219 14.36 33.56 -26.71
N SER A 220 15.36 33.05 -26.01
CA SER A 220 15.44 31.63 -25.65
C SER A 220 14.08 30.90 -25.80
N GLU A 221 13.87 30.21 -26.92
CA GLU A 221 12.69 29.35 -27.14
C GLU A 221 12.62 28.21 -26.11
N THR A 222 13.74 27.96 -25.40
CA THR A 222 13.81 27.05 -24.26
C THR A 222 13.10 27.60 -23.03
N SER A 223 13.04 28.92 -22.84
CA SER A 223 12.31 29.56 -21.75
C SER A 223 10.80 29.46 -21.96
N VAL A 224 10.33 29.70 -23.20
CA VAL A 224 8.88 29.62 -23.51
C VAL A 224 8.36 28.20 -23.33
N MET A 225 9.11 27.18 -23.77
CA MET A 225 8.73 25.78 -23.51
C MET A 225 8.77 25.42 -22.01
N GLN A 226 9.77 25.92 -21.27
CA GLN A 226 9.88 25.66 -19.84
C GLN A 226 8.77 26.37 -19.04
N GLU A 227 8.46 27.63 -19.37
CA GLU A 227 7.40 28.41 -18.75
C GLU A 227 6.00 27.86 -19.11
N LEU A 228 5.80 27.39 -20.35
CA LEU A 228 4.58 26.67 -20.73
C LEU A 228 4.46 25.33 -20.00
N SER A 229 5.56 24.61 -19.78
CA SER A 229 5.57 23.35 -19.01
C SER A 229 5.24 23.58 -17.52
N GLU A 230 5.72 24.68 -16.95
CA GLU A 230 5.44 25.07 -15.57
C GLU A 230 4.01 25.60 -15.40
N LYS A 231 3.48 26.33 -16.39
CA LYS A 231 2.08 26.78 -16.41
C LYS A 231 1.11 25.62 -16.65
N THR A 232 1.44 24.65 -17.51
CA THR A 232 0.60 23.46 -17.74
C THR A 232 0.68 22.44 -16.60
N GLY A 233 1.81 22.35 -15.88
CA GLY A 233 1.92 21.53 -14.67
C GLY A 233 0.98 21.98 -13.53
N LYS A 234 0.59 23.26 -13.51
CA LYS A 234 -0.41 23.80 -12.57
C LYS A 234 -1.86 23.55 -13.00
N LEU A 235 -2.09 23.07 -14.23
CA LEU A 235 -3.42 22.69 -14.73
C LEU A 235 -3.78 21.23 -14.44
N CYS A 236 -3.10 20.59 -13.47
CA CYS A 236 -3.50 19.29 -12.95
C CYS A 236 -4.92 19.39 -12.36
N ILE A 237 -5.91 18.94 -13.12
CA ILE A 237 -7.28 18.76 -12.66
C ILE A 237 -7.23 17.67 -11.57
N THR A 238 -7.16 18.07 -10.30
CA THR A 238 -7.18 17.15 -9.15
C THR A 238 -8.55 16.51 -8.96
N GLU A 239 -9.57 17.07 -9.58
CA GLU A 239 -10.95 16.64 -9.47
C GLU A 239 -11.41 15.96 -10.76
N LYS A 240 -11.10 14.67 -10.88
CA LYS A 240 -11.85 13.79 -11.77
C LYS A 240 -13.26 13.69 -11.21
N ARG A 241 -14.22 14.40 -11.81
CA ARG A 241 -15.64 14.13 -11.57
C ARG A 241 -15.86 12.64 -11.77
N LYS A 242 -16.36 11.96 -10.74
CA LYS A 242 -16.82 10.57 -10.88
C LYS A 242 -17.89 10.60 -11.96
N ARG A 243 -17.66 9.87 -13.05
CA ARG A 243 -18.74 9.48 -13.95
C ARG A 243 -19.67 8.65 -13.07
N GLU A 244 -20.90 9.11 -12.87
CA GLU A 244 -21.91 8.32 -12.17
C GLU A 244 -22.02 6.97 -12.88
N GLU A 245 -21.89 5.91 -12.09
CA GLU A 245 -22.04 4.53 -12.51
C GLU A 245 -23.53 4.33 -12.81
N GLY A 246 -23.94 4.52 -14.07
CA GLY A 246 -25.31 4.19 -14.48
C GLY A 246 -25.97 4.97 -15.61
N VAL A 247 -25.28 5.85 -16.36
CA VAL A 247 -25.86 6.41 -17.59
C VAL A 247 -25.28 5.69 -18.80
N GLY A 248 -26.11 4.89 -19.48
CA GLY A 248 -25.76 4.17 -20.69
C GLY A 248 -25.22 5.12 -21.76
N ILE A 249 -23.93 4.99 -22.04
CA ILE A 249 -23.29 5.63 -23.19
C ILE A 249 -23.87 4.95 -24.42
N GLY A 250 -24.72 5.67 -25.14
CA GLY A 250 -25.36 5.21 -26.36
C GLY A 250 -24.33 4.74 -27.40
N ASP A 251 -24.76 3.74 -28.17
CA ASP A 251 -24.00 3.06 -29.22
C ASP A 251 -23.33 4.04 -30.18
N ASN A 252 -22.04 4.28 -29.98
CA ASN A 252 -21.22 4.97 -30.97
C ASN A 252 -20.81 3.95 -32.05
N PRO A 253 -21.10 4.21 -33.33
CA PRO A 253 -20.75 3.29 -34.41
C PRO A 253 -19.22 3.18 -34.54
N PRO A 254 -18.68 1.98 -34.83
CA PRO A 254 -17.25 1.76 -34.97
C PRO A 254 -16.69 2.52 -36.18
N MET A 255 -15.61 3.26 -35.96
CA MET A 255 -14.91 4.03 -36.99
C MET A 255 -14.22 3.08 -37.98
N GLU A 256 -14.54 3.19 -39.27
CA GLU A 256 -13.88 2.40 -40.32
C GLU A 256 -12.44 2.88 -40.53
N LEU A 257 -11.48 1.95 -40.43
CA LEU A 257 -10.07 2.20 -40.72
C LEU A 257 -9.79 1.93 -42.21
N PRO A 258 -9.02 2.79 -42.91
CA PRO A 258 -8.70 2.58 -44.32
C PRO A 258 -7.77 1.37 -44.53
N PRO A 259 -7.90 0.65 -45.66
CA PRO A 259 -7.13 -0.56 -45.92
C PRO A 259 -5.63 -0.27 -46.11
N LYS A 260 -4.81 -1.10 -45.44
CA LYS A 260 -3.34 -1.09 -45.55
C LYS A 260 -2.93 -1.44 -46.98
N ARG A 261 -2.18 -0.54 -47.63
CA ARG A 261 -1.44 -0.86 -48.86
C ARG A 261 -0.24 -1.74 -48.48
N THR A 262 -0.20 -2.96 -49.00
CA THR A 262 0.99 -3.81 -49.02
C THR A 262 1.88 -3.45 -50.21
N PRO A 263 3.21 -3.65 -50.12
CA PRO A 263 4.13 -3.53 -51.25
C PRO A 263 3.93 -4.65 -52.29
#